data_AF-A0A1F9LCQ9-F1
#
_entry.id   AF-A0A1F9LCQ9-F1
#
_cell.length_a   1.000
_cell.length_b   1.000
_cell.length_c   1.000
_cell.angle_alpha   90.00
_cell.angle_beta   90.00
_cell.angle_gamma   90.00
#
_symmetry.space_group_name_H-M   'P 1'
#
loop_
_entity.id
_entity.type
_entity.pdbx_description
1 polymer ?
#
loop_
_entity_poly.entity_id
_entity_poly.type
_entity_poly.pdbx_seq_one_letter_code
_entity_poly.pdbx_strand_id
1 'polypeptide(L)'
;MKKLILSFIFLIAVISAFAFNAQATLIYGYTSFSGTFQSDSGFLDLATTFEEFSDVVVSTNGGTYDYAAIPGNEAVALSTFTFVPDVNTEISNFWVITYGGIEYRYDLLTSEVEFATANSIAMKGTGIASITGFEDTDSIWFLSATSAGDRSTFTLSTLVPPDYQAPSDVVPEPATVILFGLGLLGFAGLARKKS
;
A
#
# COMPACT_ATOMS: atom_id res chain seq x y z
N MET A 1 -43.80 -31.71 11.16
CA MET A 1 -43.33 -31.13 9.88
C MET A 1 -43.04 -29.63 9.97
N LYS A 2 -44.00 -28.76 10.34
CA LYS A 2 -43.76 -27.31 10.50
C LYS A 2 -42.59 -26.93 11.44
N LYS A 3 -42.40 -27.65 12.55
CA LYS A 3 -41.30 -27.41 13.51
C LYS A 3 -39.90 -27.75 12.95
N LEU A 4 -39.81 -28.74 12.06
CA LEU A 4 -38.55 -29.14 11.42
C LEU A 4 -38.11 -28.14 10.33
N ILE A 5 -39.08 -27.59 9.60
CA ILE A 5 -38.85 -26.53 8.60
C ILE A 5 -38.39 -25.23 9.29
N LEU A 6 -39.01 -24.89 10.42
CA LEU A 6 -38.62 -23.69 11.19
C LEU A 6 -37.20 -23.80 11.78
N SER A 7 -36.80 -24.97 12.27
CA SER A 7 -35.43 -25.22 12.74
C SER A 7 -34.39 -25.13 11.62
N PHE A 8 -34.72 -25.59 10.41
CA PHE A 8 -33.80 -25.51 9.27
C PHE A 8 -33.59 -24.07 8.80
N ILE A 9 -34.66 -23.25 8.77
CA ILE A 9 -34.56 -21.83 8.41
C ILE A 9 -33.75 -21.05 9.46
N PHE A 10 -33.93 -21.36 10.74
CA PHE A 10 -33.17 -20.73 11.82
C PHE A 10 -31.67 -21.11 11.76
N LEU A 11 -31.36 -22.37 11.46
CA LEU A 11 -29.98 -22.84 11.31
C LEU A 11 -29.29 -22.19 10.10
N ILE A 12 -30.00 -22.06 8.96
CA ILE A 12 -29.48 -21.36 7.77
C ILE A 12 -29.24 -19.88 8.08
N ALA A 13 -30.17 -19.21 8.78
CA ALA A 13 -30.02 -17.81 9.18
C ALA A 13 -28.82 -17.57 10.12
N VAL A 14 -28.57 -18.50 11.05
CA VAL A 14 -27.40 -18.45 11.95
C VAL A 14 -26.10 -18.70 11.17
N ILE A 15 -26.07 -19.65 10.23
CA ILE A 15 -24.88 -19.93 9.42
C ILE A 15 -24.57 -18.75 8.47
N SER A 16 -25.59 -18.10 7.88
CA SER A 16 -25.40 -16.89 7.07
C SER A 16 -24.96 -15.66 7.87
N ALA A 17 -25.16 -15.66 9.20
CA ALA A 17 -24.66 -14.60 10.09
C ALA A 17 -23.17 -14.78 10.45
N PHE A 18 -22.57 -15.94 10.14
CA PHE A 18 -21.12 -16.15 10.15
C PHE A 18 -20.49 -15.85 8.79
N ALA A 19 -20.93 -14.78 8.13
CA ALA A 19 -20.14 -14.18 7.07
C ALA A 19 -18.78 -13.81 7.69
N PHE A 20 -17.74 -14.56 7.34
CA PHE A 20 -16.38 -14.26 7.74
C PHE A 20 -16.09 -12.84 7.23
N ASN A 21 -16.00 -11.88 8.15
CA ASN A 21 -15.33 -10.64 7.83
C ASN A 21 -13.86 -11.02 7.68
N ALA A 22 -13.40 -11.17 6.44
CA ALA A 22 -11.98 -11.08 6.17
C ALA A 22 -11.60 -9.65 6.59
N GLN A 23 -11.07 -9.51 7.81
CA GLN A 23 -10.42 -8.27 8.18
C GLN A 23 -9.27 -8.10 7.20
N ALA A 24 -9.29 -7.00 6.45
CA ALA A 24 -8.22 -6.72 5.52
C ALA A 24 -6.96 -6.47 6.36
N THR A 25 -5.91 -7.25 6.09
CA THR A 25 -4.65 -7.14 6.82
C THR A 25 -3.87 -5.99 6.20
N LEU A 26 -3.41 -5.05 7.02
CA LEU A 26 -2.50 -3.98 6.58
C LEU A 26 -1.15 -4.59 6.15
N ILE A 27 -0.46 -3.87 5.27
CA ILE A 27 0.88 -4.24 4.80
C ILE A 27 1.94 -3.77 5.81
N TYR A 28 3.02 -4.51 5.97
CA TYR A 28 4.16 -4.15 6.79
C TYR A 28 5.49 -4.43 6.07
N GLY A 29 6.49 -3.60 6.39
CA GLY A 29 7.87 -3.77 5.95
C GLY A 29 8.27 -2.81 4.84
N TYR A 30 9.38 -3.14 4.18
CA TYR A 30 9.92 -2.32 3.10
C TYR A 30 10.44 -3.16 1.95
N THR A 31 10.53 -2.52 0.79
CA THR A 31 11.30 -2.98 -0.36
C THR A 31 12.26 -1.88 -0.81
N SER A 32 13.35 -2.29 -1.44
CA SER A 32 14.37 -1.38 -1.96
C SER A 32 14.76 -1.82 -3.36
N PHE A 33 14.99 -0.85 -4.23
CA PHE A 33 15.38 -1.02 -5.62
C PHE A 33 16.65 -0.24 -5.90
N SER A 34 17.40 -0.74 -6.87
CA SER A 34 18.56 -0.04 -7.42
C SER A 34 18.56 -0.17 -8.93
N GLY A 35 19.16 0.80 -9.60
CA GLY A 35 19.27 0.79 -11.05
C GLY A 35 20.03 2.01 -11.56
N THR A 36 19.86 2.27 -12.85
CA THR A 36 20.37 3.47 -13.51
C THR A 36 19.22 4.38 -13.93
N PHE A 37 19.53 5.64 -14.20
CA PHE A 37 18.52 6.62 -14.60
C PHE A 37 19.08 7.62 -15.60
N GLN A 38 18.19 8.31 -16.30
CA GLN A 38 18.46 9.53 -17.05
C GLN A 38 17.53 10.66 -16.58
N SER A 39 18.06 11.87 -16.51
CA SER A 39 17.31 13.09 -16.20
C SER A 39 17.29 14.03 -17.39
N ASP A 40 16.35 14.96 -17.39
CA ASP A 40 16.20 16.05 -18.38
C ASP A 40 17.36 17.04 -18.40
N SER A 41 18.29 16.92 -17.45
CA SER A 41 19.49 17.73 -17.29
C SER A 41 20.72 16.86 -17.07
N GLY A 42 21.90 17.34 -17.49
CA GLY A 42 23.19 16.75 -17.14
C GLY A 42 23.65 17.03 -15.71
N PHE A 43 22.92 17.87 -14.97
CA PHE A 43 23.16 18.21 -13.56
C PHE A 43 21.88 18.02 -12.74
N LEU A 44 21.99 17.34 -11.60
CA LEU A 44 20.83 16.93 -10.80
C LEU A 44 20.20 18.07 -9.98
N ASP A 45 20.91 19.16 -9.73
CA ASP A 45 20.37 20.38 -9.11
C ASP A 45 19.53 21.24 -10.07
N LEU A 46 19.64 20.98 -11.38
CA LEU A 46 18.84 21.63 -12.43
C LEU A 46 17.81 20.69 -13.04
N ALA A 47 17.84 19.40 -12.68
CA ALA A 47 16.90 18.41 -13.18
C ALA A 47 15.49 18.69 -12.64
N THR A 48 14.50 18.49 -13.51
CA THR A 48 13.08 18.60 -13.14
C THR A 48 12.34 17.29 -13.29
N THR A 49 12.91 16.34 -14.04
CA THR A 49 12.26 15.08 -14.41
C THR A 49 13.29 13.96 -14.48
N PHE A 50 12.90 12.77 -14.01
CA PHE A 50 13.57 11.53 -14.40
C PHE A 50 12.91 11.02 -15.67
N GLU A 51 13.64 11.03 -16.78
CA GLU A 51 13.13 10.67 -18.12
C GLU A 51 13.19 9.16 -18.38
N GLU A 52 14.11 8.45 -17.72
CA GLU A 52 14.26 7.00 -17.86
C GLU A 52 14.78 6.39 -16.56
N PHE A 53 14.31 5.18 -16.26
CA PHE A 53 14.93 4.26 -15.31
C PHE A 53 15.24 2.94 -16.03
N SER A 54 16.47 2.44 -15.88
CA SER A 54 16.95 1.26 -16.60
C SER A 54 17.66 0.30 -15.64
N ASP A 55 17.60 -1.00 -15.93
CA ASP A 55 18.18 -2.06 -15.10
C ASP A 55 17.70 -2.02 -13.64
N VAL A 56 16.43 -1.66 -13.43
CA VAL A 56 15.85 -1.56 -12.09
C VAL A 56 15.59 -2.95 -11.53
N VAL A 57 16.22 -3.23 -10.40
CA VAL A 57 16.11 -4.51 -9.72
C VAL A 57 15.88 -4.32 -8.23
N VAL A 58 15.24 -5.30 -7.60
CA VAL A 58 15.16 -5.41 -6.13
C VAL A 58 16.57 -5.55 -5.56
N SER A 59 16.90 -4.74 -4.56
CA SER A 59 18.17 -4.78 -3.83
C SER A 59 18.46 -6.21 -3.33
N THR A 60 19.74 -6.56 -3.20
CA THR A 60 20.18 -7.96 -2.96
C THR A 60 19.61 -8.62 -1.71
N ASN A 61 19.17 -7.84 -0.73
CA ASN A 61 18.56 -8.34 0.51
C ASN A 61 17.03 -8.57 0.39
N GLY A 62 16.44 -8.34 -0.78
CA GLY A 62 15.00 -8.46 -1.00
C GLY A 62 14.19 -7.42 -0.22
N GLY A 63 12.91 -7.71 -0.03
CA GLY A 63 12.04 -6.98 0.89
C GLY A 63 12.02 -7.58 2.30
N THR A 64 11.31 -6.92 3.22
CA THR A 64 11.08 -7.40 4.58
C THR A 64 9.60 -7.63 4.86
N TYR A 65 9.29 -8.46 5.85
CA TYR A 65 7.91 -8.79 6.26
C TYR A 65 7.05 -9.23 5.07
N ASP A 66 6.02 -8.48 4.70
CA ASP A 66 5.11 -8.85 3.61
C ASP A 66 5.80 -8.80 2.23
N TYR A 67 6.93 -8.10 2.13
CA TYR A 67 7.79 -8.06 0.95
C TYR A 67 8.90 -9.13 0.98
N ALA A 68 9.03 -9.94 2.03
CA ALA A 68 10.13 -10.91 2.18
C ALA A 68 10.12 -12.05 1.14
N ALA A 69 8.98 -12.27 0.48
CA ALA A 69 8.88 -13.25 -0.59
C ALA A 69 9.58 -12.81 -1.87
N ILE A 70 9.78 -11.50 -2.08
CA ILE A 70 10.38 -10.96 -3.29
C ILE A 70 11.91 -11.19 -3.24
N PRO A 71 12.49 -11.97 -4.16
CA PRO A 71 13.91 -12.24 -4.16
C PRO A 71 14.70 -11.00 -4.60
N GLY A 72 15.93 -10.88 -4.11
CA GLY A 72 16.88 -9.89 -4.63
C GLY A 72 17.19 -10.15 -6.11
N ASN A 73 17.46 -9.07 -6.84
CA ASN A 73 17.68 -9.01 -8.29
C ASN A 73 16.44 -9.31 -9.15
N GLU A 74 15.25 -9.38 -8.57
CA GLU A 74 14.02 -9.41 -9.37
C GLU A 74 13.86 -8.11 -10.15
N ALA A 75 13.52 -8.19 -11.43
CA ALA A 75 13.34 -7.01 -12.28
C ALA A 75 12.06 -6.26 -11.89
N VAL A 76 12.12 -4.93 -11.93
CA VAL A 76 11.01 -4.06 -11.52
C VAL A 76 10.72 -3.05 -12.62
N ALA A 77 9.45 -2.86 -12.94
CA ALA A 77 9.03 -1.73 -13.77
C ALA A 77 8.87 -0.50 -12.87
N LEU A 78 9.61 0.57 -13.15
CA LEU A 78 9.55 1.85 -12.43
C LEU A 78 9.13 2.95 -13.40
N SER A 79 8.09 3.69 -13.06
CA SER A 79 7.55 4.78 -13.85
C SER A 79 8.40 6.05 -13.70
N THR A 80 8.49 6.80 -14.79
CA THR A 80 9.16 8.10 -14.84
C THR A 80 8.27 9.18 -14.22
N PHE A 81 8.88 10.28 -13.77
CA PHE A 81 8.12 11.36 -13.15
C PHE A 81 8.83 12.71 -13.15
N THR A 82 8.01 13.77 -13.17
CA THR A 82 8.42 15.16 -13.00
C THR A 82 8.25 15.55 -11.54
N PHE A 83 9.27 16.17 -10.96
CA PHE A 83 9.30 16.60 -9.56
C PHE A 83 9.57 18.11 -9.41
N VAL A 84 9.83 18.83 -10.51
CA VAL A 84 9.85 20.30 -10.52
C VAL A 84 9.00 20.84 -11.70
N PRO A 85 8.11 21.83 -11.49
CA PRO A 85 7.71 22.38 -10.19
C PRO A 85 7.10 21.27 -9.31
N ASP A 86 7.02 21.48 -7.98
CA ASP A 86 6.36 20.51 -7.09
C ASP A 86 4.95 20.25 -7.60
N VAL A 87 4.81 19.12 -8.29
CA VAL A 87 3.54 18.65 -8.81
C VAL A 87 3.12 17.53 -7.89
N ASN A 88 2.09 17.80 -7.07
CA ASN A 88 1.33 16.77 -6.36
C ASN A 88 0.50 15.96 -7.37
N THR A 89 1.16 15.41 -8.39
CA THR A 89 0.53 14.55 -9.38
C THR A 89 0.73 13.14 -8.91
N GLU A 90 -0.38 12.49 -8.59
CA GLU A 90 -0.40 11.08 -8.28
C GLU A 90 0.09 10.27 -9.49
N ILE A 91 0.97 9.30 -9.23
CA ILE A 91 1.51 8.39 -10.24
C ILE A 91 1.08 6.99 -9.86
N SER A 92 -0.02 6.56 -10.47
CA SER A 92 -0.49 5.18 -10.34
C SER A 92 0.52 4.23 -10.99
N ASN A 93 0.73 3.07 -10.38
CA ASN A 93 1.73 2.09 -10.77
C ASN A 93 3.13 2.72 -10.85
N PHE A 94 3.51 3.50 -9.83
CA PHE A 94 4.86 4.04 -9.75
C PHE A 94 5.89 2.92 -9.85
N TRP A 95 5.68 1.79 -9.15
CA TRP A 95 6.33 0.53 -9.50
C TRP A 95 5.38 -0.65 -9.32
N VAL A 96 5.66 -1.73 -10.07
CA VAL A 96 4.91 -2.98 -10.01
C VAL A 96 5.86 -4.18 -10.09
N ILE A 97 5.61 -5.18 -9.25
CA ILE A 97 6.28 -6.48 -9.26
C ILE A 97 5.22 -7.57 -9.17
N THR A 98 5.32 -8.60 -10.00
CA THR A 98 4.50 -9.80 -9.88
C THR A 98 5.40 -10.99 -9.59
N TYR A 99 5.28 -11.55 -8.38
CA TYR A 99 6.11 -12.68 -7.96
C TYR A 99 5.27 -13.73 -7.25
N GLY A 100 5.43 -15.01 -7.61
CA GLY A 100 4.69 -16.11 -7.00
C GLY A 100 3.15 -16.02 -7.16
N GLY A 101 2.67 -15.29 -8.18
CA GLY A 101 1.24 -15.03 -8.38
C GLY A 101 0.65 -13.93 -7.48
N ILE A 102 1.50 -13.22 -6.73
CA ILE A 102 1.15 -12.05 -5.92
C ILE A 102 1.62 -10.80 -6.66
N GLU A 103 0.72 -9.84 -6.83
CA GLU A 103 1.06 -8.51 -7.32
C GLU A 103 1.40 -7.59 -6.13
N TYR A 104 2.52 -6.90 -6.25
CA TYR A 104 2.99 -5.83 -5.38
C TYR A 104 3.03 -4.56 -6.21
N ARG A 105 2.33 -3.51 -5.78
CA ARG A 105 2.25 -2.22 -6.46
C ARG A 105 2.49 -1.10 -5.46
N TYR A 106 2.98 0.01 -5.98
CA TYR A 106 3.01 1.28 -5.27
C TYR A 106 2.51 2.42 -6.14
N ASP A 107 1.68 3.27 -5.55
CA ASP A 107 1.19 4.50 -6.15
C ASP A 107 1.86 5.68 -5.44
N LEU A 108 2.53 6.56 -6.18
CA LEU A 108 3.20 7.73 -5.62
C LEU A 108 2.18 8.87 -5.49
N LEU A 109 2.05 9.45 -4.29
CA LEU A 109 1.11 10.55 -4.03
C LEU A 109 1.80 11.91 -3.97
N THR A 110 2.94 11.97 -3.27
CA THR A 110 3.71 13.21 -3.10
C THR A 110 5.18 12.96 -3.35
N SER A 111 5.88 14.02 -3.74
CA SER A 111 7.32 14.06 -3.93
C SER A 111 7.86 15.39 -3.46
N GLU A 112 8.99 15.35 -2.76
CA GLU A 112 9.72 16.51 -2.28
C GLU A 112 11.22 16.28 -2.48
N VAL A 113 11.91 17.26 -3.06
CA VAL A 113 13.38 17.26 -3.12
C VAL A 113 13.92 17.74 -1.77
N GLU A 114 14.55 16.86 -1.00
CA GLU A 114 15.15 17.23 0.29
C GLU A 114 16.51 17.92 0.11
N PHE A 115 17.28 17.44 -0.87
CA PHE A 115 18.63 17.91 -1.11
C PHE A 115 19.04 17.65 -2.56
N ALA A 116 19.67 18.64 -3.20
CA ALA A 116 20.22 18.48 -4.54
C ALA A 116 21.56 19.22 -4.68
N THR A 117 22.44 18.64 -5.49
CA THR A 117 23.70 19.20 -5.99
C THR A 117 23.84 18.80 -7.45
N ALA A 118 24.82 19.36 -8.16
CA ALA A 118 25.12 18.99 -9.54
C ALA A 118 25.20 17.47 -9.81
N ASN A 119 25.60 16.67 -8.81
CA ASN A 119 25.89 15.24 -8.97
C ASN A 119 25.08 14.33 -8.06
N SER A 120 24.19 14.88 -7.21
CA SER A 120 23.41 14.07 -6.28
C SER A 120 22.07 14.71 -5.96
N ILE A 121 21.02 13.91 -5.86
CA ILE A 121 19.70 14.33 -5.41
C ILE A 121 19.14 13.30 -4.43
N ALA A 122 18.51 13.79 -3.37
CA ALA A 122 17.77 13.01 -2.40
C ALA A 122 16.35 13.54 -2.33
N MET A 123 15.39 12.62 -2.36
CA MET A 123 13.97 12.92 -2.42
C MET A 123 13.23 12.00 -1.46
N LYS A 124 12.10 12.50 -0.97
CA LYS A 124 11.15 11.72 -0.20
C LYS A 124 9.74 11.99 -0.66
N GLY A 125 8.81 11.18 -0.18
CA GLY A 125 7.40 11.49 -0.30
C GLY A 125 6.54 10.41 0.32
N THR A 126 5.26 10.46 -0.04
CA THR A 126 4.25 9.51 0.40
C THR A 126 3.65 8.78 -0.79
N GLY A 127 3.01 7.65 -0.51
CA GLY A 127 2.34 6.83 -1.49
C GLY A 127 1.44 5.79 -0.84
N ILE A 128 0.84 4.94 -1.66
CA ILE A 128 -0.02 3.83 -1.25
C ILE A 128 0.65 2.54 -1.71
N ALA A 129 0.86 1.61 -0.79
CA ALA A 129 1.29 0.26 -1.08
C ALA A 129 0.08 -0.65 -1.27
N SER A 130 0.13 -1.52 -2.28
CA SER A 130 -0.88 -2.53 -2.57
C SER A 130 -0.23 -3.90 -2.71
N ILE A 131 -0.77 -4.90 -2.03
CA ILE A 131 -0.37 -6.32 -2.17
C ILE A 131 -1.63 -7.16 -2.34
N THR A 132 -1.61 -8.13 -3.26
CA THR A 132 -2.76 -9.03 -3.46
C THR A 132 -3.17 -9.71 -2.14
N GLY A 133 -4.41 -9.48 -1.72
CA GLY A 133 -4.97 -10.06 -0.49
C GLY A 133 -4.75 -9.23 0.78
N PHE A 134 -4.12 -8.06 0.67
CA PHE A 134 -3.96 -7.08 1.75
C PHE A 134 -4.83 -5.85 1.51
N GLU A 135 -5.00 -5.04 2.55
CA GLU A 135 -5.55 -3.70 2.43
C GLU A 135 -4.50 -2.75 1.85
N ASP A 136 -4.92 -1.84 0.97
CA ASP A 136 -4.07 -0.74 0.53
C ASP A 136 -3.63 0.07 1.75
N THR A 137 -2.32 0.27 1.89
CA THR A 137 -1.74 0.85 3.11
C THR A 137 -0.86 2.04 2.76
N ASP A 138 -1.07 3.14 3.47
CA ASP A 138 -0.25 4.34 3.36
C ASP A 138 1.23 4.04 3.65
N SER A 139 2.11 4.69 2.89
CA SER A 139 3.54 4.40 2.91
C SER A 139 4.35 5.65 2.62
N ILE A 140 5.63 5.61 3.00
CA ILE A 140 6.62 6.63 2.66
C ILE A 140 7.66 6.05 1.71
N TRP A 141 8.25 6.89 0.88
CA TRP A 141 9.32 6.50 -0.02
C TRP A 141 10.51 7.45 0.07
N PHE A 142 11.68 6.93 -0.29
CA PHE A 142 12.95 7.66 -0.34
C PHE A 142 13.70 7.29 -1.60
N LEU A 143 14.18 8.28 -2.34
CA LEU A 143 15.06 8.10 -3.49
C LEU A 143 16.36 8.85 -3.24
N SER A 144 17.47 8.20 -3.58
CA SER A 144 18.78 8.83 -3.68
C SER A 144 19.36 8.49 -5.03
N ALA A 145 19.74 9.51 -5.79
CA ALA A 145 20.32 9.37 -7.12
C ALA A 145 21.65 10.12 -7.18
N THR A 146 22.62 9.53 -7.85
CA THR A 146 23.97 10.08 -8.02
C THR A 146 24.41 9.95 -9.47
N SER A 147 25.12 10.95 -9.97
CA SER A 147 25.71 10.94 -11.30
C SER A 147 27.20 11.32 -11.23
N ALA A 148 28.04 10.54 -11.88
CA ALA A 148 29.48 10.75 -11.97
C ALA A 148 29.99 10.38 -13.39
N GLY A 149 30.23 11.41 -14.21
CA GLY A 149 30.57 11.22 -15.62
C GLY A 149 29.41 10.58 -16.37
N ASP A 150 29.67 9.49 -17.10
CA ASP A 150 28.65 8.77 -17.86
C ASP A 150 27.86 7.74 -17.03
N ARG A 151 28.04 7.73 -15.70
CA ARG A 151 27.38 6.77 -14.80
C ARG A 151 26.38 7.49 -13.91
N SER A 152 25.11 7.10 -14.04
CA SER A 152 24.02 7.57 -13.20
C SER A 152 23.35 6.37 -12.53
N THR A 153 23.29 6.38 -11.20
CA THR A 153 22.72 5.29 -10.40
C THR A 153 21.79 5.83 -9.35
N PHE A 154 20.74 5.08 -9.03
CA PHE A 154 19.80 5.43 -7.96
C PHE A 154 19.52 4.25 -7.04
N THR A 155 19.03 4.59 -5.86
CA THR A 155 18.37 3.69 -4.93
C THR A 155 17.01 4.26 -4.56
N LEU A 156 15.98 3.44 -4.60
CA LEU A 156 14.61 3.80 -4.18
C LEU A 156 14.18 2.82 -3.09
N SER A 157 13.55 3.29 -2.03
CA SER A 157 12.98 2.43 -0.99
C SER A 157 11.57 2.88 -0.65
N THR A 158 10.66 1.93 -0.44
CA THR A 158 9.30 2.18 0.06
C THR A 158 9.11 1.45 1.37
N LEU A 159 8.62 2.16 2.38
CA LEU A 159 8.47 1.67 3.75
C LEU A 159 7.02 1.87 4.20
N VAL A 160 6.42 0.79 4.70
CA VAL A 160 5.18 0.83 5.46
C VAL A 160 5.53 0.73 6.95
N PRO A 161 5.41 1.83 7.72
CA PRO A 161 5.80 1.85 9.13
C PRO A 161 4.90 0.91 9.96
N PRO A 162 5.45 0.21 10.96
CA PRO A 162 4.69 -0.73 11.80
C PRO A 162 3.59 -0.08 12.66
N ASP A 163 3.65 1.25 12.83
CA ASP A 163 2.75 2.07 13.63
C ASP A 163 1.83 2.96 12.79
N TYR A 164 1.89 2.89 11.46
CA TYR A 164 1.01 3.70 10.61
C TYR A 164 -0.41 3.12 10.64
N GLN A 165 -1.30 3.76 11.40
CA GLN A 165 -2.74 3.55 11.31
C GLN A 165 -3.27 4.46 10.20
N ALA A 166 -3.84 3.88 9.15
CA ALA A 166 -4.64 4.62 8.17
C ALA A 166 -5.68 5.51 8.88
N PRO A 167 -6.04 6.69 8.34
CA PRO A 167 -7.12 7.49 8.89
C PRO A 167 -8.37 6.63 8.99
N SER A 168 -8.86 6.48 10.21
CA SER A 168 -9.93 5.57 10.56
C SER A 168 -11.30 6.16 10.18
N ASP A 169 -11.58 6.29 8.88
CA ASP A 169 -12.94 6.48 8.35
C ASP A 169 -13.75 5.16 8.43
N VAL A 170 -13.53 4.39 9.50
CA VAL A 170 -14.11 3.06 9.71
C VAL A 170 -15.59 3.23 10.00
N VAL A 171 -16.38 2.93 8.98
CA VAL A 171 -17.81 2.64 9.07
C VAL A 171 -18.03 1.60 10.19
N PRO A 172 -19.08 1.75 11.03
CA PRO A 172 -19.28 0.90 12.20
C PRO A 172 -19.17 -0.60 11.90
N GLU A 173 -18.27 -1.26 12.62
CA GLU A 173 -18.00 -2.68 12.50
C GLU A 173 -19.29 -3.51 12.69
N PRO A 174 -19.43 -4.66 11.99
CA PRO A 174 -20.63 -5.50 12.06
C PRO A 174 -21.01 -5.93 13.49
N ALA A 175 -20.03 -6.06 14.38
CA ALA A 175 -20.25 -6.38 15.80
C ALA A 175 -21.06 -5.29 16.52
N THR A 176 -20.82 -4.02 16.21
CA THR A 176 -21.55 -2.87 16.78
C THR A 176 -22.98 -2.83 16.26
N VAL A 177 -23.21 -3.14 14.97
CA VAL A 177 -24.54 -3.26 14.38
C VAL A 177 -25.32 -4.44 14.99
N ILE A 178 -24.65 -5.58 15.22
CA ILE A 178 -25.24 -6.75 15.88
C ILE A 178 -25.55 -6.47 17.35
N LEU A 179 -24.64 -5.84 18.11
CA LEU A 179 -24.89 -5.49 19.51
C LEU A 179 -26.03 -4.49 19.63
N PHE A 180 -26.09 -3.52 18.72
CA PHE A 180 -27.18 -2.56 18.65
C PHE A 180 -28.51 -3.24 18.29
N GLY A 181 -28.52 -4.13 17.30
CA GLY A 181 -29.69 -4.91 16.90
C GLY A 181 -30.18 -5.86 18.00
N LEU A 182 -29.27 -6.58 18.67
CA LEU A 182 -29.58 -7.44 19.81
C LEU A 182 -30.04 -6.63 21.02
N GLY A 183 -29.46 -5.44 21.24
CA GLY A 183 -29.91 -4.50 22.26
C GLY A 183 -31.36 -4.09 22.06
N LEU A 184 -31.74 -3.68 20.84
CA LEU A 184 -33.11 -3.32 20.48
C LEU A 184 -34.10 -4.49 20.65
N LEU A 185 -33.70 -5.70 20.23
CA LEU A 185 -34.52 -6.91 20.42
C LEU A 185 -34.70 -7.25 21.90
N GLY A 186 -33.66 -7.06 22.72
CA GLY A 186 -33.72 -7.21 24.18
C GLY A 186 -34.70 -6.22 24.82
N PHE A 187 -34.65 -4.95 24.41
CA PHE A 187 -35.58 -3.91 24.87
C PHE A 187 -37.03 -4.20 24.46
N ALA A 188 -37.27 -4.62 23.21
CA ALA A 188 -38.60 -5.00 22.75
C ALA A 188 -39.16 -6.24 23.49
N GLY A 189 -38.30 -7.20 23.83
CA GLY A 189 -38.65 -8.36 24.63
C GLY A 189 -39.06 -8.02 26.07
N LEU A 190 -38.36 -7.07 26.70
CA LEU A 190 -38.70 -6.58 28.04
C LEU A 190 -40.00 -5.76 28.07
N ALA A 191 -40.26 -4.96 27.03
CA ALA A 191 -41.48 -4.14 26.93
C ALA A 191 -42.77 -4.99 26.85
N ARG A 192 -42.73 -6.18 26.23
CA ARG A 192 -43.88 -7.09 26.15
C ARG A 192 -44.26 -7.79 27.45
N LYS A 193 -43.39 -7.82 28.46
CA LYS A 193 -43.69 -8.50 29.73
C LYS A 193 -44.55 -7.65 30.69
N LYS A 194 -44.80 -6.38 30.34
CA LYS A 194 -45.52 -5.41 31.19
C LYS A 194 -46.90 -4.97 30.66
N SER A 195 -47.38 -5.56 29.57
CA SER A 195 -48.76 -5.43 29.08
C SER A 195 -49.46 -6.78 29.11
#